data_AF-A0A2R5GUK8-F1
#
_entry.id   AF-A0A2R5GUK8-F1
#
_cell.length_a   1.000
_cell.length_b   1.000
_cell.length_c   1.000
_cell.angle_alpha   90.00
_cell.angle_beta   90.00
_cell.angle_gamma   90.00
#
_symmetry.space_group_name_H-M   'P 1'
#
loop_
_entity.id
_entity.type
_entity.pdbx_description
1 polymer ?
#
loop_
_entity_poly.entity_id
_entity_poly.type
_entity_poly.pdbx_seq_one_letter_code
_entity_poly.pdbx_strand_id
1 'polypeptide(L)'
;MILVPADTPGITVVRPMQTFGDSDAPKGHMELLFEDVCVPVENVLAKEGMGFEISQGRLGPGRIHHCMRFIGTAERAISAMCNRAESRVAFGKKLSEFDTVLQDIAQCRAELDMARMLVR
;
A
#
# COMPACT_ATOMS: atom_id res chain seq x y z
N MET A 1 15.49 -1.61 -18.27
CA MET A 1 14.34 -0.71 -17.95
C MET A 1 14.40 0.42 -18.96
N ILE A 2 13.27 0.89 -19.47
CA ILE A 2 13.24 1.91 -20.52
C ILE A 2 12.16 2.94 -20.19
N LEU A 3 12.42 4.21 -20.48
CA LEU A 3 11.44 5.27 -20.36
C LEU A 3 10.53 5.30 -21.58
N VAL A 4 9.23 5.39 -21.33
CA VAL A 4 8.22 5.52 -22.39
C VAL A 4 7.31 6.69 -22.01
N PRO A 5 7.33 7.80 -22.78
CA PRO A 5 6.35 8.89 -22.61
C PRO A 5 4.91 8.36 -22.68
N ALA A 6 4.04 8.86 -21.80
CA ALA A 6 2.69 8.31 -21.65
C ALA A 6 1.79 8.53 -22.89
N ASP A 7 2.13 9.51 -23.72
CA ASP A 7 1.46 9.88 -24.97
C ASP A 7 2.09 9.24 -26.21
N THR A 8 3.05 8.31 -26.05
CA THR A 8 3.67 7.63 -27.19
C THR A 8 2.62 6.84 -27.98
N PRO A 9 2.53 7.00 -29.32
CA PRO A 9 1.64 6.21 -30.15
C PRO A 9 1.84 4.70 -29.93
N GLY A 10 0.72 3.95 -29.91
CA GLY A 10 0.71 2.51 -29.64
C GLY A 10 0.42 2.13 -28.17
N ILE A 11 0.41 3.10 -27.25
CA ILE A 11 -0.03 2.88 -25.86
C ILE A 11 -1.56 2.99 -25.79
N THR A 12 -2.21 1.95 -25.25
CA THR A 12 -3.65 1.94 -24.98
C THR A 12 -3.92 1.67 -23.50
N VAL A 13 -4.72 2.53 -22.86
CA VAL A 13 -5.30 2.25 -21.54
C VAL A 13 -6.53 1.38 -21.76
N VAL A 14 -6.43 0.09 -21.46
CA VAL A 14 -7.47 -0.89 -21.77
C VAL A 14 -8.67 -0.72 -20.85
N ARG A 15 -8.42 -0.68 -19.54
CA ARG A 15 -9.46 -0.50 -18.50
C ARG A 15 -8.88 -0.18 -17.13
N PRO A 16 -9.66 0.46 -16.25
CA PRO A 16 -9.36 0.50 -14.82
C PRO A 16 -9.59 -0.86 -14.15
N MET A 17 -8.78 -1.14 -13.13
CA MET A 17 -8.89 -2.31 -12.26
C MET A 17 -9.52 -1.91 -10.93
N GLN A 18 -10.22 -2.86 -10.29
CA GLN A 18 -10.87 -2.65 -9.01
C GLN A 18 -10.27 -3.54 -7.92
N THR A 19 -10.19 -3.01 -6.70
CA THR A 19 -9.81 -3.73 -5.50
C THR A 19 -10.99 -3.69 -4.52
N PHE A 20 -11.60 -4.86 -4.25
CA PHE A 20 -12.83 -4.96 -3.45
C PHE A 20 -14.00 -4.07 -3.92
N GLY A 21 -14.10 -3.84 -5.24
CA GLY A 21 -15.13 -3.00 -5.85
C GLY A 21 -14.83 -1.49 -5.84
N ASP A 22 -13.72 -1.05 -5.25
CA ASP A 22 -13.24 0.33 -5.31
C ASP A 22 -12.23 0.49 -6.46
N SER A 23 -12.31 1.62 -7.18
CA SER A 23 -11.40 1.98 -8.28
C SER A 23 -10.23 2.88 -7.86
N ASP A 24 -10.15 3.29 -6.58
CA ASP A 24 -9.13 4.20 -6.04
C ASP A 24 -9.08 5.57 -6.75
N ALA A 25 -10.22 6.10 -7.21
CA ALA A 25 -10.26 7.36 -7.96
C ALA A 25 -9.89 8.57 -7.08
N PRO A 26 -9.09 9.56 -7.57
CA PRO A 26 -8.63 9.72 -8.95
C PRO A 26 -7.34 8.96 -9.31
N LYS A 27 -6.76 8.21 -8.36
CA LYS A 27 -5.47 7.51 -8.50
C LYS A 27 -5.71 6.00 -8.68
N GLY A 28 -6.20 5.60 -9.84
CA GLY A 28 -6.54 4.18 -10.09
C GLY A 28 -5.36 3.30 -10.51
N HIS A 29 -5.67 2.03 -10.74
CA HIS A 29 -4.78 1.05 -11.36
C HIS A 29 -5.32 0.70 -12.75
N MET A 30 -4.45 0.65 -13.76
CA MET A 30 -4.85 0.46 -15.16
C MET A 30 -4.18 -0.75 -15.78
N GLU A 31 -4.91 -1.46 -16.63
CA GLU A 31 -4.35 -2.39 -17.59
C GLU A 31 -3.85 -1.60 -18.81
N LEU A 32 -2.57 -1.76 -19.16
CA LEU A 32 -1.92 -1.04 -20.25
C LEU A 32 -1.47 -2.02 -21.34
N LEU A 33 -1.82 -1.72 -22.58
CA LEU A 33 -1.33 -2.41 -23.78
C LEU A 33 -0.30 -1.54 -24.49
N PHE A 34 0.83 -2.16 -24.88
CA PHE A 34 1.88 -1.56 -25.68
C PHE A 34 1.97 -2.33 -26.99
N GLU A 35 1.45 -1.76 -28.08
CA GLU A 35 1.45 -2.35 -29.42
C GLU A 35 2.27 -1.48 -30.37
N ASP A 36 3.37 -2.03 -30.91
CA ASP A 36 4.30 -1.33 -31.81
C ASP A 36 4.78 0.05 -31.29
N VAL A 37 4.96 0.16 -29.97
CA VAL A 37 5.43 1.40 -29.33
C VAL A 37 6.92 1.61 -29.61
N CYS A 38 7.25 2.67 -30.35
CA CYS A 38 8.63 3.05 -30.67
C CYS A 38 9.12 4.18 -29.78
N VAL A 39 10.33 4.03 -29.22
CA VAL A 39 11.01 5.07 -28.44
C VAL A 39 12.49 5.15 -28.83
N PRO A 40 13.16 6.31 -28.64
CA PRO A 40 14.59 6.45 -28.90
C PRO A 40 15.46 5.53 -28.01
N VAL A 41 16.63 5.13 -28.51
CA VAL A 41 17.55 4.23 -27.77
C VAL A 41 18.09 4.88 -26.49
N GLU A 42 18.23 6.21 -26.49
CA GLU A 42 18.64 7.00 -25.33
C GLU A 42 17.64 6.96 -24.17
N ASN A 43 16.41 6.44 -24.37
CA ASN A 43 15.46 6.22 -23.29
C ASN A 43 15.80 5.01 -22.41
N VAL A 44 16.78 4.19 -22.80
CA VAL A 44 17.26 3.07 -21.97
C VAL A 44 17.85 3.63 -20.68
N LEU A 45 17.32 3.16 -19.55
CA LEU A 45 17.84 3.53 -18.24
C LEU A 45 19.05 2.66 -17.90
N ALA A 46 20.16 3.32 -17.54
CA ALA A 46 21.47 2.72 -17.31
C ALA A 46 22.00 1.97 -18.54
N LYS A 47 21.98 0.63 -18.54
CA LYS A 47 22.45 -0.20 -19.65
C LYS A 47 21.50 -1.37 -19.90
N GLU A 48 21.58 -1.94 -21.10
CA GLU A 48 20.92 -3.20 -21.42
C GLU A 48 21.32 -4.31 -20.44
N GLY A 49 20.36 -5.18 -20.11
CA GLY A 49 20.55 -6.25 -19.11
C GLY A 49 20.41 -5.82 -17.64
N MET A 50 20.46 -4.52 -17.31
CA MET A 50 20.42 -4.04 -15.91
C MET A 50 19.01 -3.87 -15.33
N GLY A 51 17.98 -4.47 -15.94
CA GLY A 51 16.59 -4.30 -15.51
C GLY A 51 16.32 -4.71 -14.06
N PHE A 52 16.92 -5.82 -13.63
CA PHE A 52 16.74 -6.33 -12.27
C PHE A 52 17.39 -5.41 -11.23
N GLU A 53 18.61 -4.95 -11.48
CA GLU A 53 19.34 -4.05 -10.58
C GLU A 53 18.57 -2.75 -10.33
N ILE A 54 18.08 -2.11 -11.39
CA ILE A 54 17.25 -0.90 -11.29
C ILE A 54 15.98 -1.19 -10.47
N SER A 55 15.34 -2.33 -10.72
CA SER A 55 14.12 -2.69 -10.00
C SER A 55 14.37 -2.90 -8.51
N GLN A 56 15.48 -3.53 -8.11
CA GLN A 56 15.82 -3.71 -6.69
C GLN A 56 16.13 -2.37 -6.02
N GLY A 57 16.89 -1.49 -6.69
CA GLY A 57 17.20 -0.16 -6.20
C GLY A 57 15.95 0.69 -5.93
N ARG A 58 14.89 0.51 -6.72
CA ARG A 58 13.59 1.17 -6.51
C ARG A 58 12.71 0.47 -5.47
N LEU A 59 12.58 -0.85 -5.56
CA LEU A 59 11.61 -1.62 -4.77
C LEU A 59 12.02 -1.72 -3.30
N GLY A 60 13.31 -1.73 -2.97
CA GLY A 60 13.78 -1.71 -1.58
C GLY A 60 13.22 -0.52 -0.79
N PRO A 61 13.52 0.73 -1.19
CA PRO A 61 12.96 1.93 -0.59
C PRO A 61 11.42 1.98 -0.68
N GLY A 62 10.84 1.55 -1.81
CA GLY A 62 9.39 1.48 -1.97
C GLY A 62 8.71 0.63 -0.89
N ARG A 63 9.25 -0.56 -0.63
CA ARG A 63 8.75 -1.49 0.40
C ARG A 63 8.78 -0.85 1.79
N ILE A 64 9.92 -0.28 2.20
CA ILE A 64 10.03 0.30 3.55
C ILE A 64 9.12 1.52 3.71
N HIS A 65 8.96 2.35 2.68
CA HIS A 65 8.01 3.47 2.73
C HIS A 65 6.56 3.02 2.93
N HIS A 66 6.16 1.88 2.34
CA HIS A 66 4.84 1.30 2.61
C HIS A 66 4.70 0.84 4.06
N CYS A 67 5.70 0.12 4.58
CA CYS A 67 5.71 -0.30 5.98
C CYS A 67 5.59 0.90 6.94
N MET A 68 6.33 1.98 6.70
CA MET A 68 6.24 3.21 7.49
C MET A 68 4.81 3.82 7.49
N ARG A 69 4.14 3.85 6.34
CA ARG A 69 2.73 4.32 6.25
C ARG A 69 1.76 3.39 6.97
N PHE A 70 2.01 2.08 6.95
CA PHE A 70 1.18 1.10 7.65
C PHE A 70 1.28 1.25 9.17
N ILE A 71 2.42 1.66 9.73
CA ILE A 71 2.51 2.01 11.16
C ILE A 71 1.51 3.12 11.52
N GLY A 72 1.44 4.20 10.73
CA GLY A 72 0.48 5.28 10.97
C GLY A 72 -0.98 4.83 10.78
N THR A 73 -1.22 3.94 9.79
CA THR A 73 -2.55 3.38 9.54
C THR A 73 -3.02 2.50 10.71
N ALA A 74 -2.13 1.68 11.26
CA ALA A 74 -2.41 0.82 12.40
C ALA A 74 -2.67 1.63 13.68
N GLU A 75 -1.94 2.73 13.93
CA GLU A 75 -2.25 3.64 15.05
C GLU A 75 -3.68 4.18 14.95
N ARG A 76 -4.07 4.64 13.75
CA ARG A 76 -5.43 5.12 13.50
C ARG A 76 -6.48 4.02 13.72
N ALA A 77 -6.18 2.79 13.30
CA ALA A 77 -7.05 1.65 13.51
C ALA A 77 -7.24 1.31 14.99
N ILE A 78 -6.16 1.29 15.79
CA ILE A 78 -6.22 1.06 17.23
C ILE A 78 -7.01 2.18 17.93
N SER A 79 -6.77 3.45 17.56
CA SER A 79 -7.54 4.57 18.11
C SER A 79 -9.04 4.43 17.81
N ALA A 80 -9.41 4.06 16.59
CA ALA A 80 -10.80 3.81 16.22
C ALA A 80 -11.40 2.61 16.99
N MET A 81 -10.62 1.55 17.20
CA MET A 81 -11.01 0.38 17.98
C MET A 81 -11.31 0.74 19.43
N CYS A 82 -10.42 1.49 20.10
CA CYS A 82 -10.65 1.95 21.48
C CYS A 82 -11.89 2.86 21.58
N ASN A 83 -12.03 3.82 20.67
CA ASN A 83 -13.21 4.70 20.64
C ASN A 83 -14.51 3.91 20.45
N ARG A 84 -14.48 2.88 19.61
CA ARG A 84 -15.63 1.99 19.41
C ARG A 84 -15.93 1.14 20.64
N ALA A 85 -14.89 0.63 21.30
CA ALA A 85 -15.04 -0.18 22.50
C ALA A 85 -15.70 0.61 23.65
N GLU A 86 -15.34 1.88 23.81
CA GLU A 86 -15.90 2.77 24.83
C GLU A 86 -17.33 3.26 24.53
N SER A 87 -17.67 3.44 23.25
CA SER A 87 -18.95 4.03 22.84
C SER A 87 -20.09 3.02 22.67
N ARG A 88 -19.80 1.72 22.67
CA ARG A 88 -20.80 0.67 22.41
C ARG A 88 -21.06 -0.17 23.66
N VAL A 89 -22.34 -0.28 24.04
CA VAL A 89 -22.82 -1.17 25.10
C VAL A 89 -23.47 -2.42 24.52
N ALA A 90 -23.02 -3.60 24.91
CA ALA A 90 -23.62 -4.88 24.57
C ALA A 90 -23.74 -5.75 25.82
N PHE A 91 -24.82 -6.51 25.94
CA PHE A 91 -25.09 -7.37 27.11
C PHE A 91 -24.94 -6.65 28.46
N GLY A 92 -25.39 -5.40 28.54
CA GLY A 92 -25.43 -4.62 29.78
C GLY A 92 -24.13 -3.91 30.19
N LYS A 93 -23.04 -4.05 29.44
CA LYS A 93 -21.77 -3.35 29.71
C LYS A 93 -21.10 -2.83 28.43
N LYS A 94 -20.16 -1.90 28.55
CA LYS A 94 -19.38 -1.42 27.41
C LYS A 94 -18.55 -2.55 26.83
N LEU A 95 -18.24 -2.47 25.53
CA LEU A 95 -17.34 -3.45 24.91
C LEU A 95 -15.94 -3.44 25.56
N SER A 96 -15.49 -2.28 26.06
CA SER A 96 -14.23 -2.17 26.81
C SER A 96 -14.23 -2.90 28.17
N GLU A 97 -15.38 -3.35 28.65
CA GLU A 97 -15.49 -4.15 29.89
C GLU A 97 -15.48 -5.67 29.62
N PHE A 98 -15.28 -6.10 28.37
CA PHE A 98 -15.07 -7.51 28.02
C PHE A 98 -13.57 -7.79 27.89
N ASP A 99 -13.07 -8.73 28.67
CA ASP A 99 -11.63 -9.06 28.73
C ASP A 99 -11.05 -9.47 27.37
N THR A 100 -11.83 -10.16 26.53
CA THR A 100 -11.42 -10.54 25.18
C THR A 100 -11.16 -9.32 24.29
N VAL A 101 -11.99 -8.28 24.39
CA VAL A 101 -11.81 -7.03 23.63
C VAL A 101 -10.57 -6.29 24.11
N LEU A 102 -10.33 -6.25 25.43
CA LEU A 102 -9.12 -5.64 25.99
C LEU A 102 -7.86 -6.40 25.58
N GLN A 103 -7.92 -7.73 25.55
CA GLN A 103 -6.81 -8.58 25.12
C GLN A 103 -6.46 -8.34 23.64
N ASP A 104 -7.47 -8.25 22.76
CA ASP A 104 -7.25 -7.96 21.33
C ASP A 104 -6.59 -6.59 21.15
N ILE A 105 -7.07 -5.55 21.85
CA ILE A 105 -6.46 -4.20 21.81
C ILE A 105 -5.01 -4.24 22.30
N ALA A 106 -4.74 -4.95 23.39
CA ALA A 106 -3.40 -5.09 23.96
C ALA A 106 -2.44 -5.80 23.00
N GLN A 107 -2.90 -6.88 22.34
CA GLN A 107 -2.12 -7.61 21.35
C GLN A 107 -1.78 -6.71 20.15
N CYS A 108 -2.77 -5.99 19.60
CA CYS A 108 -2.53 -5.06 18.50
C CYS A 108 -1.51 -3.97 18.87
N ARG A 109 -1.57 -3.45 20.10
CA ARG A 109 -0.58 -2.47 20.60
C ARG A 109 0.82 -3.07 20.63
N ALA A 110 0.99 -4.25 21.21
CA ALA A 110 2.29 -4.91 21.29
C ALA A 110 2.88 -5.18 19.89
N GLU A 111 2.08 -5.71 18.97
CA GLU A 111 2.49 -5.96 17.59
C GLU A 111 2.87 -4.68 16.84
N LEU A 112 2.12 -3.60 17.02
CA LEU A 112 2.42 -2.33 16.38
C LEU A 112 3.74 -1.73 16.88
N ASP A 113 4.00 -1.80 18.18
CA ASP A 113 5.24 -1.28 18.75
C ASP A 113 6.45 -2.11 18.28
N MET A 114 6.32 -3.45 18.21
CA MET A 114 7.33 -4.32 17.60
C MET A 114 7.57 -3.97 16.12
N ALA A 115 6.50 -3.81 15.35
CA ALA A 115 6.60 -3.46 13.93
C ALA A 115 7.29 -2.10 13.74
N ARG A 116 6.98 -1.10 14.57
CA ARG A 116 7.63 0.20 14.54
C ARG A 116 9.13 0.11 14.86
N MET A 117 9.53 -0.74 15.80
CA MET A 117 10.95 -0.93 16.11
C MET A 117 11.73 -1.61 14.98
N LEU A 118 11.08 -2.51 14.25
CA LEU A 118 11.67 -3.22 13.11
C LEU A 118 11.73 -2.36 11.84
N VAL A 119 10.72 -1.51 11.62
CA VAL A 119 10.66 -0.56 10.50
C VAL A 119 11.50 0.67 10.85
N ARG A 120 12.80 0.59 10.59
CA ARG A 120 13.77 1.70 10.70
C ARG A 120 14.39 2.04 9.36
#